data_AF-A0A7J5DYC4-F1
#
_entry.id   AF-A0A7J5DYC4-F1
#
_cell.length_a   1.000
_cell.length_b   1.000
_cell.length_c   1.000
_cell.angle_alpha   90.00
_cell.angle_beta   90.00
_cell.angle_gamma   90.00
#
_symmetry.space_group_name_H-M   'P 1'
#
loop_
_entity.id
_entity.type
_entity.pdbx_description
1 polymer ?
#
loop_
_entity_poly.entity_id
_entity_poly.type
_entity_poly.pdbx_seq_one_letter_code
_entity_poly.pdbx_strand_id
1 'polypeptide(L)'
;MTNRDAAATTTVISERDQRRILAAMTAMPYAATERVPKPWTAMREPVTADAVVAFLEGLADVLGEVVAESDKHRRRLFSLEADVEAFRRLIGTAPAPQIEQVTP
;
A
#
# COMPACT_ATOMS: atom_id res chain seq x y z
N MET A 1 -6.42 9.24 -46.16
CA MET A 1 -5.40 10.25 -45.82
C MET A 1 -5.63 10.67 -44.38
N THR A 2 -4.66 10.38 -43.53
CA THR A 2 -4.63 10.56 -42.08
C THR A 2 -4.46 12.02 -41.71
N ASN A 3 -5.26 12.53 -40.77
CA ASN A 3 -4.90 13.74 -40.03
C ASN A 3 -4.78 13.34 -38.56
N ARG A 4 -3.56 12.95 -38.18
CA ARG A 4 -3.18 12.45 -36.86
C ARG A 4 -2.25 13.47 -36.21
N ASP A 5 -2.71 14.70 -36.07
CA ASP A 5 -2.02 15.74 -35.31
C ASP A 5 -2.85 16.10 -34.09
N ALA A 6 -3.07 15.10 -33.23
CA ALA A 6 -3.25 15.38 -31.82
C ALA A 6 -1.88 15.88 -31.36
N ALA A 7 -1.71 17.20 -31.26
CA ALA A 7 -0.52 17.83 -30.73
C ALA A 7 -0.17 17.17 -29.39
N ALA A 8 0.83 16.28 -29.43
CA ALA A 8 1.37 15.65 -28.24
C ALA A 8 1.92 16.77 -27.38
N THR A 9 1.15 17.18 -26.38
CA THR A 9 1.58 18.16 -25.40
C THR A 9 2.57 17.43 -24.51
N THR A 10 3.82 17.34 -24.96
CA THR A 10 4.92 16.79 -24.17
C THR A 10 5.19 17.77 -23.05
N THR A 11 4.52 17.58 -21.92
CA THR A 11 4.78 18.35 -20.71
C THR A 11 6.18 18.02 -20.23
N VAL A 12 7.14 18.89 -20.56
CA VAL A 12 8.52 18.75 -20.12
C VAL A 12 8.56 19.00 -18.61
N ILE A 13 8.78 17.95 -17.83
CA ILE A 13 8.94 18.05 -16.37
C ILE A 13 10.26 18.78 -16.11
N SER A 14 10.20 19.93 -15.45
CA SER A 14 11.39 20.74 -15.15
C SER A 14 12.37 19.97 -14.25
N GLU A 15 13.67 20.23 -14.34
CA GLU A 15 14.68 19.56 -13.49
C GLU A 15 14.40 19.74 -11.98
N ARG A 16 13.83 20.89 -11.60
CA ARG A 16 13.37 21.15 -10.23
C ARG A 16 12.23 20.21 -9.84
N ASP A 17 11.26 20.04 -10.72
CA ASP A 17 10.12 19.16 -10.48
C ASP A 17 10.55 17.70 -10.48
N GLN A 18 11.47 17.29 -11.37
CA GLN A 18 12.06 15.95 -11.36
C GLN A 18 12.73 15.66 -10.01
N ARG A 19 13.54 16.59 -9.48
CA ARG A 19 14.14 16.45 -8.14
C ARG A 19 13.09 16.32 -7.03
N ARG A 20 12.03 17.12 -7.09
CA ARG A 20 10.94 17.08 -6.10
C ARG A 20 10.18 15.76 -6.16
N ILE A 21 9.87 15.27 -7.35
CA ILE A 21 9.18 14.01 -7.60
C ILE A 21 10.03 12.84 -7.07
N LEU A 22 11.32 12.81 -7.38
CA LEU A 22 12.23 11.77 -6.90
C LEU A 22 12.33 11.74 -5.37
N ALA A 23 12.45 12.91 -4.74
CA ALA A 23 12.48 13.00 -3.28
C ALA A 23 11.18 12.48 -2.65
N ALA A 24 10.02 12.83 -3.22
CA ALA A 24 8.73 12.35 -2.75
C ALA A 24 8.58 10.83 -2.90
N MET A 25 8.91 10.27 -4.07
CA MET A 25 8.80 8.83 -4.34
C MET A 25 9.76 8.02 -3.45
N THR A 26 10.98 8.50 -3.23
CA THR A 26 11.96 7.84 -2.35
C THR A 26 11.51 7.85 -0.88
N ALA A 27 10.78 8.86 -0.45
CA ALA A 27 10.25 8.95 0.90
C ALA A 27 9.00 8.06 1.14
N MET A 28 8.41 7.48 0.09
CA MET A 28 7.22 6.64 0.25
C MET A 28 7.56 5.33 0.96
N PRO A 29 6.73 4.89 1.93
CA PRO A 29 6.86 3.56 2.52
C PRO A 29 6.89 2.49 1.43
N TYR A 30 7.71 1.45 1.62
CA TYR A 30 7.86 0.33 0.68
C TYR A 30 8.46 0.67 -0.70
N ALA A 31 8.77 1.93 -1.00
CA ALA A 31 9.45 2.32 -2.24
C ALA A 31 10.84 1.67 -2.41
N ALA A 32 11.48 1.29 -1.30
CA ALA A 32 12.76 0.59 -1.32
C ALA A 32 12.65 -0.89 -1.72
N THR A 33 11.44 -1.47 -1.72
CA THR A 33 11.21 -2.88 -2.06
C THR A 33 11.67 -3.18 -3.48
N GLU A 34 12.33 -4.32 -3.69
CA GLU A 34 12.90 -4.70 -4.99
C GLU A 34 11.85 -4.79 -6.12
N ARG A 35 10.61 -5.07 -5.76
CA ARG A 35 9.47 -5.21 -6.69
C ARG A 35 8.91 -3.88 -7.17
N VAL A 36 9.21 -2.77 -6.49
CA VAL A 36 8.79 -1.44 -6.96
C VAL A 36 9.81 -0.98 -8.00
N PRO A 37 9.41 -0.73 -9.26
CA PRO A 37 10.33 -0.25 -10.28
C PRO A 37 10.99 1.05 -9.84
N LYS A 38 12.32 1.13 -9.95
CA LYS A 38 13.10 2.34 -9.65
C LYS A 38 13.67 2.91 -10.94
N PRO A 39 12.86 3.60 -11.76
CA PRO A 39 13.29 4.07 -13.09
C PRO A 39 14.45 5.07 -13.05
N TRP A 40 14.81 5.59 -11.88
CA TRP A 40 15.88 6.58 -11.70
C TRP A 40 17.24 6.03 -11.26
N THR A 41 17.37 4.71 -11.03
CA THR A 41 18.68 4.12 -10.64
C THR A 41 19.69 4.11 -11.78
N ALA A 42 19.24 4.16 -13.03
CA ALA A 42 20.06 4.54 -14.16
C ALA A 42 20.21 6.08 -14.17
N MET A 43 21.23 6.60 -13.49
CA MET A 43 21.46 8.02 -13.15
C MET A 43 21.59 9.03 -14.33
N ARG A 44 20.96 8.82 -15.48
CA ARG A 44 21.08 9.72 -16.65
C ARG A 44 19.78 9.95 -17.41
N GLU A 45 18.69 9.28 -17.07
CA GLU A 45 17.43 9.45 -17.80
C GLU A 45 16.50 10.45 -17.09
N PRO A 46 15.88 11.38 -17.85
CA PRO A 46 14.88 12.28 -17.30
C PRO A 46 13.67 11.49 -16.79
N VAL A 47 13.10 11.92 -15.67
CA VAL A 47 11.86 11.31 -15.14
C VAL A 47 10.74 11.52 -16.16
N THR A 48 10.21 10.42 -16.68
CA THR A 48 9.06 10.41 -17.58
C THR A 48 7.77 10.17 -16.80
N ALA A 49 6.63 10.58 -17.36
CA ALA A 49 5.33 10.26 -16.78
C ALA A 49 5.11 8.74 -16.68
N ASP A 50 5.51 7.99 -17.71
CA ASP A 50 5.41 6.53 -17.74
C ASP A 50 6.20 5.87 -16.61
N ALA A 51 7.41 6.39 -16.34
CA ALA A 51 8.24 5.94 -15.22
C ALA A 51 7.56 6.18 -13.86
N VAL A 52 6.91 7.33 -13.68
CA VAL A 52 6.15 7.64 -12.46
C VAL A 52 4.96 6.70 -12.31
N VAL A 53 4.21 6.44 -13.39
CA VAL A 53 3.06 5.52 -13.38
C VAL A 53 3.52 4.11 -13.00
N ALA A 54 4.57 3.58 -13.64
CA ALA A 54 5.08 2.24 -13.34
C ALA A 54 5.53 2.08 -11.87
N PHE A 55 6.15 3.12 -11.30
CA PHE A 55 6.48 3.13 -9.86
C PHE A 55 5.22 3.08 -8.99
N LEU A 56 4.21 3.90 -9.29
CA LEU A 56 2.98 3.97 -8.50
C LEU A 56 2.19 2.66 -8.59
N GLU A 57 2.13 2.03 -9.76
CA GLU A 57 1.53 0.70 -9.95
C GLU A 57 2.25 -0.37 -9.13
N GLY A 58 3.59 -0.44 -9.23
CA GLY A 58 4.38 -1.38 -8.43
C GLY A 58 4.24 -1.16 -6.92
N LEU A 59 4.10 0.10 -6.48
CA LEU A 59 3.84 0.42 -5.08
C LEU A 59 2.43 -0.01 -4.66
N ALA A 60 1.42 0.21 -5.51
CA ALA A 60 0.05 -0.22 -5.26
C ALA A 60 -0.04 -1.75 -5.10
N ASP A 61 0.68 -2.52 -5.92
CA ASP A 61 0.75 -3.97 -5.81
C ASP A 61 1.35 -4.41 -4.46
N VAL A 62 2.49 -3.82 -4.07
CA VAL A 62 3.13 -4.12 -2.78
C VAL A 62 2.21 -3.78 -1.61
N LEU A 63 1.52 -2.64 -1.65
CA LEU A 63 0.55 -2.26 -0.62
C LEU A 63 -0.64 -3.21 -0.59
N GLY A 64 -1.12 -3.67 -1.74
CA GLY A 64 -2.17 -4.69 -1.84
C GLY A 64 -1.79 -6.00 -1.15
N GLU A 65 -0.55 -6.46 -1.34
CA GLU A 65 -0.02 -7.65 -0.66
C GLU A 65 0.08 -7.46 0.86
N VAL A 66 0.56 -6.28 1.31
CA VAL A 66 0.63 -5.95 2.74
C VAL A 66 -0.76 -5.95 3.38
N VAL A 67 -1.77 -5.41 2.69
CA VAL A 67 -3.16 -5.43 3.16
C VAL A 67 -3.68 -6.87 3.25
N ALA A 68 -3.43 -7.70 2.23
CA ALA A 68 -3.87 -9.10 2.25
C ALA A 68 -3.23 -9.90 3.40
N GLU A 69 -1.93 -9.72 3.65
CA GLU A 69 -1.24 -10.40 4.74
C GLU A 69 -1.69 -9.86 6.11
N SER A 70 -1.94 -8.55 6.23
CA SER A 70 -2.54 -7.96 7.43
C SER A 70 -3.92 -8.56 7.74
N ASP A 71 -4.78 -8.72 6.72
CA ASP A 71 -6.10 -9.33 6.88
C ASP A 71 -6.02 -10.80 7.31
N LYS A 72 -5.05 -11.55 6.78
CA LYS A 72 -4.78 -12.91 7.21
C LYS A 72 -4.30 -12.96 8.67
N HIS A 73 -3.41 -12.07 9.08
CA HIS A 73 -2.99 -11.96 10.48
C HIS A 73 -4.16 -11.60 11.40
N ARG A 74 -5.00 -10.66 10.98
CA ARG A 74 -6.20 -10.25 11.72
C ARG A 74 -7.17 -11.42 11.93
N ARG A 75 -7.43 -12.23 10.90
CA ARG A 75 -8.28 -13.44 11.03
C ARG A 75 -7.69 -14.47 12.00
N ARG A 76 -6.36 -14.69 11.94
CA ARG A 76 -5.66 -15.59 12.87
C ARG A 76 -5.75 -15.10 14.30
N LEU A 77 -5.60 -13.79 14.52
CA LEU A 77 -5.74 -13.18 15.84
C LEU A 77 -7.15 -13.41 16.39
N PHE A 78 -8.19 -13.15 15.61
CA PHE A 78 -9.57 -13.42 16.03
C PHE A 78 -9.82 -14.88 16.40
N SER A 79 -9.29 -15.82 15.63
CA SER A 79 -9.39 -17.26 15.95
C SER A 79 -8.69 -17.57 17.28
N LEU A 80 -7.49 -17.04 17.48
CA LEU A 80 -6.73 -17.25 18.71
C LEU A 80 -7.44 -16.64 19.92
N GLU A 81 -8.03 -15.45 19.78
CA GLU A 81 -8.81 -14.81 20.84
C GLU A 81 -10.04 -15.65 21.22
N ALA A 82 -10.74 -16.22 20.22
CA ALA A 82 -11.85 -17.14 20.45
C ALA A 82 -11.40 -18.43 21.18
N ASP A 83 -10.26 -19.01 20.78
CA ASP A 83 -9.68 -20.17 21.43
C ASP A 83 -9.30 -19.86 22.89
N VAL A 84 -8.66 -18.72 23.12
CA VAL A 84 -8.32 -18.24 24.47
C VAL A 84 -9.58 -18.07 25.32
N GLU A 85 -10.65 -17.51 24.77
CA GLU A 85 -11.92 -17.38 25.49
C GLU A 85 -12.54 -18.74 25.81
N ALA A 86 -12.53 -19.69 24.87
CA ALA A 86 -12.99 -21.05 25.09
C ALA A 86 -12.21 -21.74 26.23
N PHE A 87 -10.88 -21.60 26.24
CA PHE A 87 -10.05 -22.12 27.33
C PHE A 87 -10.35 -21.44 28.66
N ARG A 88 -10.53 -20.11 28.69
CA ARG A 88 -10.93 -19.40 29.91
C ARG A 88 -12.26 -19.91 30.47
N ARG A 89 -13.24 -20.22 29.60
CA ARG A 89 -14.52 -20.84 30.02
C ARG A 89 -14.29 -22.22 30.62
N LEU A 90 -13.43 -23.03 30.00
CA LEU A 90 -13.10 -24.37 30.50
C LEU A 90 -12.46 -24.35 31.89
N ILE A 91 -11.56 -23.41 32.16
CA ILE A 91 -10.87 -23.30 33.47
C ILE A 91 -11.62 -22.38 34.46
N GLY A 92 -12.84 -21.92 34.13
CA GLY A 92 -13.67 -21.09 35.00
C GLY A 92 -13.14 -19.66 35.23
N THR A 93 -12.27 -19.15 34.35
CA THR A 93 -11.72 -17.79 34.42
C THR A 93 -12.26 -16.85 33.33
N ALA A 94 -13.29 -17.28 32.60
CA ALA A 94 -13.93 -16.42 31.61
C ALA A 94 -14.60 -15.21 32.28
N PRO A 95 -14.44 -14.01 31.71
CA PRO A 95 -15.19 -12.85 32.16
C PRO A 95 -16.69 -13.13 32.05
N ALA A 96 -17.48 -12.64 33.02
CA ALA A 96 -18.93 -12.79 32.99
C ALA A 96 -19.49 -12.20 31.69
N PRO A 97 -20.52 -12.82 31.08
CA PRO A 97 -21.16 -12.28 29.89
C PRO A 97 -21.62 -10.84 30.20
N GLN A 98 -21.22 -9.90 29.35
CA GLN A 98 -21.70 -8.52 29.41
C GLN A 98 -23.16 -8.56 29.00
N ILE A 99 -24.05 -8.63 30.00
CA ILE A 99 -25.48 -8.44 29.78
C ILE A 99 -25.61 -6.96 29.41
N GLU A 100 -25.77 -6.67 28.13
CA GLU A 100 -26.12 -5.34 27.65
C GLU A 100 -27.43 -4.95 28.33
N GLN A 101 -27.33 -4.06 29.32
CA GLN A 101 -28.50 -3.51 30.00
C GLN A 101 -29.22 -2.60 29.01
N VAL A 102 -30.12 -3.19 28.23
CA VAL A 102 -31.13 -2.44 27.48
C VAL A 102 -32.01 -1.78 28.53
N THR A 103 -31.72 -0.52 28.82
CA THR A 103 -32.55 0.33 29.66
C THR A 103 -33.73 0.79 28.80
N PRO A 104 -34.99 0.63 29.26
CA PRO A 104 -36.19 0.98 28.49
C PRO A 104 -36.34 2.48 28.24
#